data_AF-A0A6I2L921-F1
#
_entry.id   AF-A0A6I2L921-F1
#
_cell.length_a   1.000
_cell.length_b   1.000
_cell.length_c   1.000
_cell.angle_alpha   90.00
_cell.angle_beta   90.00
_cell.angle_gamma   90.00
#
_symmetry.space_group_name_H-M   'P 1'
#
loop_
_entity.id
_entity.type
_entity.pdbx_description
1 polymer ?
#
loop_
_entity_poly.entity_id
_entity_poly.type
_entity_poly.pdbx_seq_one_letter_code
_entity_poly.pdbx_strand_id
1 'polypeptide(L)'
;MKNIAIALSVATALFASAAASAQVSEEYSGYTDFVSTKTRAEVRAETLAAIQRGEIRYGEQYPDFSADEAPVAAKTRAEVKAELAAYRKTHPAVSADIDVASAT
;
A
#
# COMPACT_ATOMS: atom_id res chain seq x y z
N MET A 1 -24.25 25.35 -53.50
CA MET A 1 -25.01 24.12 -53.77
C MET A 1 -24.32 22.96 -53.05
N LYS A 2 -25.07 22.31 -52.14
CA LYS A 2 -24.99 20.89 -51.75
C LYS A 2 -23.66 20.35 -51.20
N ASN A 3 -23.62 20.34 -49.87
CA ASN A 3 -22.89 19.43 -49.00
C ASN A 3 -23.00 17.98 -49.51
N ILE A 4 -21.88 17.26 -49.62
CA ILE A 4 -21.88 15.81 -49.79
C ILE A 4 -21.08 15.22 -48.62
N ALA A 5 -21.83 14.58 -47.72
CA ALA A 5 -21.32 13.72 -46.67
C ALA A 5 -20.75 12.43 -47.26
N ILE A 6 -19.62 11.95 -46.74
CA ILE A 6 -19.21 10.55 -46.87
C ILE A 6 -19.01 10.03 -45.45
N ALA A 7 -20.10 9.50 -44.90
CA ALA A 7 -20.03 8.57 -43.80
C ALA A 7 -19.61 7.22 -44.38
N LEU A 8 -18.43 6.74 -44.01
CA LEU A 8 -18.01 5.36 -44.25
C LEU A 8 -17.83 4.65 -42.91
N SER A 9 -18.91 4.05 -42.47
CA SER A 9 -18.92 3.00 -41.46
C SER A 9 -18.42 1.68 -42.08
N VAL A 10 -18.04 0.76 -41.19
CA VAL A 10 -17.74 -0.68 -41.39
C VAL A 10 -16.27 -1.02 -41.63
N ALA A 11 -15.61 -1.58 -40.60
CA ALA A 11 -15.05 -2.92 -40.68
C ALA A 11 -14.53 -3.36 -39.30
N THR A 12 -15.24 -4.33 -38.73
CA THR A 12 -14.79 -5.22 -37.66
C THR A 12 -13.41 -5.80 -37.95
N ALA A 13 -12.41 -5.50 -37.12
CA ALA A 13 -11.18 -6.27 -37.06
C ALA A 13 -11.23 -7.16 -35.80
N LEU A 14 -11.61 -8.42 -36.02
CA LEU A 14 -11.36 -9.52 -35.09
C LEU A 14 -9.84 -9.62 -34.86
N PHE A 15 -9.39 -9.34 -33.64
CA PHE A 15 -8.03 -9.68 -33.23
C PHE A 15 -8.10 -10.78 -32.17
N ALA A 16 -8.06 -12.03 -32.65
CA ALA A 16 -7.90 -13.20 -31.82
C ALA A 16 -6.41 -13.54 -31.69
N SER A 17 -5.86 -13.34 -30.51
CA SER A 17 -5.01 -14.29 -29.78
C SER A 17 -4.18 -13.55 -28.74
N ALA A 18 -4.35 -13.92 -27.48
CA ALA A 18 -3.35 -13.67 -26.45
C ALA A 18 -3.19 -14.98 -25.68
N ALA A 19 -1.95 -15.48 -25.69
CA ALA A 19 -1.54 -16.72 -25.07
C ALA A 19 -1.95 -16.76 -23.59
N ALA A 20 -2.55 -17.87 -23.17
CA ALA A 20 -2.79 -18.16 -21.76
C ALA A 20 -1.44 -18.35 -21.06
N SER A 21 -0.88 -17.30 -20.48
CA SER A 21 0.20 -17.41 -19.51
C SER A 21 -0.37 -18.08 -18.26
N ALA A 22 0.28 -19.14 -17.78
CA ALA A 22 -0.06 -19.80 -16.52
C ALA A 22 -0.10 -18.78 -15.38
N GLN A 23 -1.31 -18.42 -14.93
CA GLN A 23 -1.49 -17.55 -13.79
C GLN A 23 -1.42 -18.43 -12.54
N VAL A 24 -0.29 -18.38 -11.83
CA VAL A 24 -0.29 -18.75 -10.41
C VAL A 24 -1.07 -17.64 -9.71
N SER A 25 -2.34 -17.90 -9.41
CA SER A 25 -3.16 -16.99 -8.62
C SER A 25 -2.83 -17.23 -7.15
N GLU A 26 -1.88 -16.48 -6.61
CA GLU A 26 -1.93 -16.20 -5.17
C GLU A 26 -3.13 -15.26 -4.98
N GLU A 27 -4.25 -15.81 -4.50
CA GLU A 27 -5.49 -15.07 -4.27
C GLU A 27 -5.23 -13.99 -3.21
N TYR A 28 -5.01 -12.76 -3.67
CA TYR A 28 -4.94 -11.61 -2.80
C TYR A 28 -6.32 -11.34 -2.22
N SER A 29 -6.54 -11.70 -0.96
CA SER A 29 -7.80 -11.51 -0.20
C SER A 29 -8.08 -10.04 0.19
N GLY A 30 -7.63 -9.10 -0.64
CA GLY A 30 -7.94 -7.68 -0.48
C GLY A 30 -9.25 -7.31 -1.16
N TYR A 31 -9.76 -6.11 -0.85
CA TYR A 31 -10.93 -5.57 -1.54
C TYR A 31 -10.56 -5.20 -3.00
N THR A 32 -11.09 -5.95 -3.97
CA THR A 32 -10.78 -5.81 -5.40
C THR A 32 -11.95 -5.33 -6.25
N ASP A 33 -13.12 -5.07 -5.65
CA ASP A 33 -14.35 -4.71 -6.38
C ASP A 33 -14.33 -3.28 -6.96
N PHE A 34 -13.32 -2.46 -6.60
CA PHE A 34 -13.19 -1.11 -7.14
C PHE A 34 -12.42 -1.10 -8.47
N VAL A 35 -13.10 -0.63 -9.52
CA VAL A 35 -12.48 -0.37 -10.83
C VAL A 35 -12.62 1.12 -11.14
N SER A 36 -11.48 1.78 -11.40
CA SER A 36 -11.49 3.18 -11.82
C SER A 36 -12.04 3.33 -13.24
N THR A 37 -12.85 4.36 -13.47
CA THR A 37 -13.33 4.74 -14.81
C THR A 37 -12.36 5.64 -15.57
N LYS A 38 -11.26 6.08 -14.94
CA LYS A 38 -10.26 6.96 -15.55
C LYS A 38 -9.25 6.16 -16.37
N THR A 39 -8.86 6.73 -17.50
CA THR A 39 -7.71 6.27 -18.28
C THR A 39 -6.41 6.44 -17.49
N ARG A 40 -5.38 5.67 -17.84
CA ARG A 40 -4.04 5.82 -17.24
C ARG A 40 -3.45 7.22 -17.47
N ALA A 41 -3.81 7.87 -18.57
CA ALA A 41 -3.36 9.23 -18.88
C ALA A 41 -4.00 10.25 -17.92
N GLU A 42 -5.31 10.14 -17.68
CA GLU A 42 -6.03 11.02 -16.74
C GLU A 42 -5.52 10.85 -15.31
N VAL A 43 -5.31 9.61 -14.85
CA VAL A 43 -4.76 9.36 -13.51
C VAL A 43 -3.39 10.01 -13.34
N ARG A 44 -2.51 9.91 -14.36
CA ARG A 44 -1.19 10.54 -14.33
C ARG A 44 -1.28 12.07 -14.29
N ALA A 45 -2.17 12.64 -15.10
CA ALA A 45 -2.39 14.09 -15.13
C ALA A 45 -2.90 14.64 -13.78
N GLU A 46 -3.84 13.94 -13.17
CA GLU A 46 -4.37 14.29 -11.85
C GLU A 46 -3.32 14.17 -10.75
N THR A 47 -2.55 13.08 -10.77
CA THR A 47 -1.48 12.84 -9.81
C THR A 47 -0.42 13.95 -9.91
N LEU A 48 -0.03 14.33 -11.13
CA LEU A 48 0.91 15.43 -11.36
C LEU A 48 0.35 16.76 -10.85
N ALA A 49 -0.93 17.05 -11.10
CA ALA A 49 -1.57 18.26 -10.61
C ALA A 49 -1.63 18.31 -9.07
N ALA A 50 -1.91 17.19 -8.42
CA ALA A 50 -1.93 17.07 -6.95
C ALA A 50 -0.52 17.28 -6.34
N ILE A 51 0.52 16.74 -6.99
CA ILE A 51 1.93 17.00 -6.60
C ILE A 51 2.25 18.50 -6.74
N GLN A 52 1.88 19.13 -7.85
CA GLN A 52 2.11 20.56 -8.08
C GLN A 52 1.37 21.45 -7.07
N ARG A 53 0.20 21.03 -6.60
CA ARG A 53 -0.55 21.69 -5.52
C ARG A 53 -0.01 21.40 -4.12
N GLY A 54 0.93 20.47 -3.99
CA GLY A 54 1.49 20.06 -2.69
C GLY A 54 0.57 19.16 -1.85
N GLU A 55 -0.48 18.59 -2.44
CA GLU A 55 -1.41 17.68 -1.77
C GLU A 55 -0.81 16.29 -1.57
N ILE A 56 0.10 15.90 -2.47
CA ILE A 56 0.79 14.60 -2.46
C ILE A 56 2.29 14.85 -2.44
N ARG A 57 2.98 14.18 -1.51
CA ARG A 57 4.44 14.17 -1.45
C ARG A 57 5.01 13.38 -2.62
N TYR A 58 6.10 13.87 -3.21
CA TYR A 58 6.77 13.25 -4.33
C TYR A 58 8.16 12.73 -3.94
N GLY A 59 8.50 11.52 -4.39
CA GLY A 59 9.79 10.86 -4.12
C GLY A 59 9.84 10.10 -2.79
N GLU A 60 11.06 9.77 -2.37
CA GLU A 60 11.41 9.03 -1.15
C GLU A 60 11.25 9.91 0.11
N GLN A 61 10.05 10.44 0.34
CA GLN A 61 9.72 11.20 1.54
C GLN A 61 9.00 10.31 2.54
N TYR A 62 9.78 9.54 3.30
CA TYR A 62 9.29 8.99 4.55
C TYR A 62 9.00 10.14 5.52
N PRO A 63 7.95 10.05 6.36
CA PRO A 63 7.81 10.99 7.46
C PRO A 63 9.10 10.94 8.27
N ASP A 64 9.84 12.04 8.30
CA ASP A 64 10.94 12.20 9.23
C ASP A 64 10.31 12.33 10.61
N PHE A 65 10.12 11.20 11.29
CA PHE A 65 9.65 11.15 12.67
C PHE A 65 10.69 11.73 13.65
N SER A 66 11.79 12.33 13.17
CA SER A 66 12.93 12.71 13.99
C SER A 66 13.39 14.16 13.79
N ALA A 67 12.77 14.95 12.91
CA ALA A 67 13.20 16.34 12.68
C ALA A 67 12.68 17.34 13.73
N ASP A 68 11.45 17.15 14.23
CA ASP A 68 10.79 18.12 15.12
C ASP A 68 10.63 17.65 16.57
N GLU A 69 10.90 16.37 16.86
CA GLU A 69 10.92 15.88 18.23
C GLU A 69 12.32 16.00 18.82
N ALA A 70 12.46 16.75 19.92
CA ALA A 70 13.67 16.73 20.72
C ALA A 70 14.01 15.27 21.05
N PRO A 71 15.29 14.84 20.95
CA PRO A 71 15.67 13.46 21.19
C PRO A 71 15.18 13.05 22.58
N VAL A 72 14.16 12.19 22.61
CA VAL A 72 13.65 11.63 23.85
C VAL A 72 14.78 10.81 24.43
N ALA A 73 15.27 11.16 25.62
CA ALA A 73 16.39 10.45 26.23
C ALA A 73 16.04 8.97 26.38
N ALA A 74 16.68 8.14 25.56
CA ALA A 74 16.44 6.70 25.59
C ALA A 74 16.91 6.13 26.93
N LYS A 75 16.11 5.23 27.51
CA LYS A 75 16.50 4.50 28.72
C LYS A 75 17.77 3.69 28.45
N THR A 76 18.68 3.69 29.42
CA THR A 76 19.83 2.80 29.42
C THR A 76 19.38 1.34 29.49
N ARG A 77 20.24 0.43 29.05
CA ARG A 77 19.97 -1.01 29.13
C ARG A 77 19.75 -1.49 30.57
N ALA A 78 20.34 -0.82 31.55
CA ALA A 78 20.16 -1.12 32.96
C ALA A 78 18.74 -0.78 33.43
N GLU A 79 18.23 0.39 33.05
CA GLU A 79 16.87 0.83 33.39
C GLU A 79 15.81 -0.07 32.76
N VAL A 80 15.98 -0.46 31.49
CA VAL A 80 15.06 -1.39 30.82
C VAL A 80 15.02 -2.76 31.53
N LYS A 81 16.17 -3.27 31.96
CA LYS A 81 16.23 -4.54 32.72
C LYS A 81 15.54 -4.44 34.08
N ALA A 82 15.72 -3.31 34.78
CA ALA A 82 15.08 -3.08 36.07
C ALA A 82 13.55 -3.01 35.93
N GLU A 83 13.05 -2.30 34.91
CA GLU A 83 11.63 -2.21 34.59
C GLU A 83 11.03 -3.57 34.25
N LEU A 84 11.70 -4.34 33.37
CA LEU A 84 11.24 -5.68 33.01
C LEU A 84 11.18 -6.62 34.22
N ALA A 85 12.18 -6.55 35.11
CA ALA A 85 12.19 -7.32 36.35
C ALA A 85 11.05 -6.90 37.30
N ALA A 86 10.74 -5.61 37.40
CA ALA A 86 9.63 -5.10 38.20
C ALA A 86 8.27 -5.56 37.64
N TYR A 87 8.10 -5.46 36.32
CA TYR A 87 6.88 -5.88 35.62
C TYR A 87 6.57 -7.37 35.86
N ARG A 88 7.59 -8.24 35.75
CA ARG A 88 7.44 -9.69 35.95
C ARG A 88 7.04 -10.11 37.36
N LYS A 89 7.27 -9.27 38.37
CA LYS A 89 6.82 -9.56 39.75
C LYS A 89 5.30 -9.49 39.88
N THR A 90 4.65 -8.63 39.10
CA THR A 90 3.19 -8.43 39.11
C THR A 90 2.51 -9.10 37.92
N HIS A 91 3.26 -9.46 36.88
CA HIS A 91 2.80 -10.13 35.66
C HIS A 91 3.65 -11.38 35.39
N PRO A 92 3.42 -12.48 36.16
CA PRO A 92 4.24 -13.69 36.11
C PRO A 92 4.01 -14.56 34.86
N ALA A 93 2.92 -14.33 34.10
CA ALA A 93 2.69 -14.96 32.81
C ALA A 93 2.88 -13.90 31.71
N VAL A 94 3.96 -14.00 30.94
CA VAL A 94 4.20 -13.17 29.75
C VAL A 94 4.17 -14.07 28.52
N SER A 95 3.80 -13.56 27.33
CA SER A 95 3.59 -14.44 26.15
C SER A 95 4.84 -15.21 25.69
N ALA A 96 6.03 -14.85 26.18
CA ALA A 96 7.27 -15.59 25.97
C ALA A 96 7.38 -16.86 26.84
N ASP A 97 6.51 -17.01 27.85
CA ASP A 97 6.45 -18.15 28.77
C ASP A 97 5.34 -19.16 28.38
N ILE A 98 4.57 -18.87 27.33
CA ILE A 98 3.62 -19.83 26.75
C ILE A 98 4.44 -20.77 25.86
N ASP A 99 4.88 -21.89 26.44
CA ASP A 99 5.29 -23.04 25.63
C ASP A 99 4.09 -23.48 24.80
N VAL A 100 4.17 -23.25 23.49
CA VAL A 100 3.18 -23.65 22.47
C VAL A 100 2.93 -25.18 22.46
N ALA A 101 3.67 -25.94 23.28
CA ALA A 101 3.56 -27.39 23.46
C ALA A 101 2.44 -27.84 24.43
N SER A 102 1.78 -26.93 25.14
CA SER A 102 0.73 -27.28 26.13
C SER A 102 -0.71 -27.17 25.62
N ALA A 103 -0.91 -26.84 24.35
CA ALA A 103 -2.23 -26.85 23.70
C ALA A 103 -2.46 -28.19 22.98
N THR A 104 -2.70 -29.26 23.75
CA THR A 104 -3.33 -30.50 23.25
C THR A 104 -4.31 -31.04 24.28
#